data_AF-A0A956JZI9-F1
#
_entry.id   AF-A0A956JZI9-F1
#
_cell.length_a   1.000
_cell.length_b   1.000
_cell.length_c   1.000
_cell.angle_alpha   90.00
_cell.angle_beta   90.00
_cell.angle_gamma   90.00
#
_symmetry.space_group_name_H-M   'P 1'
#
loop_
_entity.id
_entity.type
_entity.pdbx_description
1 polymer ?
#
loop_
_entity_poly.entity_id
_entity_poly.type
_entity_poly.pdbx_seq_one_letter_code
_entity_poly.pdbx_strand_id
1 'polypeptide(L)'
;AELHAPFSHQELILRDALGLPTDDGTADGIDDGDGGDGPAINPSGGALAANPMMVAGLTRLGEAAARLMAGDGRRALAHATSGPCLQQNLVCVLETDGGAP
;
A
#
# COMPACT_ATOMS: atom_id res chain seq x y z
N ALA A 1 -4.11 -0.19 0.72
CA ALA A 1 -2.65 -0.33 0.57
C ALA A 1 -2.02 1.03 0.27
N GLU A 2 -0.89 1.32 0.89
CA GLU A 2 -0.11 2.56 0.71
C GLU A 2 1.24 2.21 0.10
N LEU A 3 1.44 2.56 -1.18
CA LEU A 3 2.62 2.20 -1.96
C LEU A 3 3.54 3.41 -2.17
N HIS A 4 4.81 3.28 -1.77
CA HIS A 4 5.84 4.22 -2.18
C HIS A 4 6.21 3.98 -3.66
N ALA A 5 5.48 4.63 -4.56
CA ALA A 5 5.70 4.59 -6.01
C ALA A 5 6.03 6.02 -6.54
N PRO A 6 7.29 6.47 -6.43
CA PRO A 6 7.67 7.83 -6.84
C PRO A 6 7.51 8.10 -8.35
N PHE A 7 7.32 7.08 -9.17
CA PHE A 7 7.00 7.21 -10.59
C PHE A 7 5.78 6.35 -10.94
N SER A 8 4.89 6.85 -11.82
CA SER A 8 3.58 6.23 -12.08
C SER A 8 3.67 4.76 -12.53
N HIS A 9 4.67 4.41 -13.36
CA HIS A 9 4.86 3.04 -13.83
C HIS A 9 5.22 2.06 -12.70
N GLN A 10 5.82 2.54 -11.60
CA GLN A 10 6.16 1.68 -10.47
C GLN A 10 4.92 1.23 -9.70
N GLU A 11 3.85 2.03 -9.70
CA GLU A 11 2.60 1.61 -9.05
C GLU A 11 2.01 0.39 -9.75
N LEU A 12 2.02 0.34 -11.08
CA LEU A 12 1.55 -0.81 -11.86
C LEU A 12 2.38 -2.07 -11.55
N ILE A 13 3.71 -1.94 -11.55
CA ILE A 13 4.64 -3.03 -11.24
C ILE A 13 4.41 -3.55 -9.82
N LEU A 14 4.24 -2.64 -8.85
CA LEU A 14 4.02 -3.02 -7.45
C LEU A 14 2.64 -3.64 -7.23
N ARG A 15 1.59 -3.16 -7.91
CA ARG A 15 0.25 -3.74 -7.81
C ARG A 15 0.25 -5.18 -8.31
N ASP A 16 0.82 -5.41 -9.50
CA ASP A 16 0.98 -6.75 -10.08
C ASP A 16 1.82 -7.67 -9.17
N ALA A 17 3.02 -7.23 -8.78
CA ALA A 17 3.93 -8.03 -7.97
C ALA A 17 3.41 -8.36 -6.56
N LEU A 18 2.51 -7.55 -6.02
CA LEU A 18 1.90 -7.75 -4.70
C LEU A 18 0.50 -8.38 -4.76
N GLY A 19 0.01 -8.75 -5.96
CA GLY A 19 -1.33 -9.31 -6.12
C GLY A 19 -2.44 -8.36 -5.68
N LEU A 20 -2.24 -7.05 -5.87
CA LEU A 20 -3.22 -6.01 -5.55
C LEU A 20 -4.08 -5.73 -6.79
N PRO A 21 -5.33 -5.25 -6.62
CA PRO A 21 -6.23 -4.97 -7.74
C PRO A 21 -5.54 -4.12 -8.81
N THR A 22 -5.62 -4.52 -10.07
CA THR A 22 -5.16 -3.75 -11.24
C THR A 22 -6.36 -3.27 -12.05
N ASP A 23 -6.18 -2.21 -12.84
CA ASP A 23 -7.29 -1.59 -13.58
C ASP A 23 -7.84 -2.49 -14.71
N ASP A 24 -7.02 -3.44 -15.18
CA ASP A 24 -7.37 -4.45 -16.17
C ASP A 24 -7.92 -5.76 -15.55
N GLY A 25 -8.00 -5.83 -14.21
CA GLY A 25 -8.50 -6.99 -13.48
C GLY A 25 -7.64 -8.25 -13.63
N THR A 26 -6.41 -8.13 -14.13
CA THR A 26 -5.52 -9.29 -14.37
C THR A 26 -4.65 -9.66 -13.19
N ALA A 27 -4.65 -8.86 -12.11
CA ALA A 27 -3.99 -9.27 -10.89
C ALA A 27 -4.55 -10.62 -10.44
N ASP A 28 -3.69 -11.64 -10.37
CA ASP A 28 -3.92 -12.86 -9.61
C ASP A 28 -4.00 -12.45 -8.14
N GLY A 29 -5.14 -11.87 -7.75
CA GLY A 29 -5.32 -11.26 -6.46
C GLY A 29 -5.00 -12.27 -5.36
N ILE A 30 -4.32 -11.81 -4.31
CA ILE A 30 -4.28 -12.59 -3.07
C ILE A 30 -5.72 -12.62 -2.55
N ASP A 31 -6.38 -13.77 -2.67
CA ASP A 31 -7.66 -14.02 -2.03
C ASP A 31 -7.45 -14.06 -0.51
N ASP A 32 -7.62 -12.90 0.13
CA ASP A 32 -7.60 -12.76 1.58
C ASP A 32 -8.85 -13.40 2.24
N GLY A 33 -9.75 -14.02 1.47
CA GLY A 33 -10.94 -14.75 1.95
C GLY A 33 -12.12 -13.87 2.35
N ASP A 34 -12.03 -12.55 2.16
CA ASP A 34 -13.05 -11.55 2.54
C ASP A 34 -14.11 -11.32 1.45
N GLY A 35 -13.88 -11.80 0.21
CA GLY A 35 -14.86 -11.74 -0.88
C GLY A 35 -15.20 -10.33 -1.39
N GLY A 36 -14.40 -9.30 -1.05
CA GLY A 36 -14.58 -7.91 -1.49
C GLY A 36 -13.73 -7.50 -2.71
N ASP A 37 -13.93 -6.27 -3.20
CA ASP A 37 -13.25 -5.64 -4.36
C ASP A 37 -11.72 -5.41 -4.19
N GLY A 38 -11.11 -5.95 -3.13
CA GLY A 38 -9.72 -5.73 -2.75
C GLY A 38 -9.44 -4.37 -2.11
N PRO A 39 -8.21 -4.11 -1.63
CA PRO A 39 -7.88 -2.89 -0.91
C PRO A 39 -7.78 -1.67 -1.83
N ALA A 40 -8.26 -0.52 -1.38
CA ALA A 40 -8.01 0.77 -2.04
C ALA A 40 -6.49 1.06 -2.12
N ILE A 41 -6.02 1.61 -3.23
CA ILE A 41 -4.59 1.89 -3.49
C ILE A 41 -4.26 3.36 -3.30
N ASN A 42 -3.20 3.65 -2.54
CA ASN A 42 -2.71 5.00 -2.24
C ASN A 42 -3.81 6.01 -1.87
N PRO A 43 -4.75 5.67 -0.97
CA PRO A 43 -5.86 6.55 -0.66
C PRO A 43 -5.41 7.83 0.10
N SER A 44 -4.16 7.91 0.58
CA SER A 44 -3.50 9.17 1.00
C SER A 44 -3.11 10.12 -0.15
N GLY A 45 -3.25 9.70 -1.41
CA GLY A 45 -2.75 10.38 -2.60
C GLY A 45 -1.37 9.88 -3.08
N GLY A 46 -0.69 9.05 -2.29
CA GLY A 46 0.54 8.37 -2.71
C GLY A 46 1.74 9.29 -2.93
N ALA A 47 2.81 8.72 -3.50
CA ALA A 47 4.08 9.43 -3.69
C ALA A 47 4.05 10.43 -4.86
N LEU A 48 3.10 10.27 -5.79
CA LEU A 48 2.91 11.23 -6.89
C LEU A 48 2.36 12.57 -6.40
N ALA A 49 1.58 12.56 -5.31
CA ALA A 49 1.09 13.78 -4.67
C ALA A 49 2.14 14.40 -3.74
N ALA A 50 2.87 13.59 -2.96
CA ALA A 50 3.92 14.05 -2.06
C ALA A 50 5.01 12.99 -1.85
N ASN A 51 6.26 13.35 -2.16
CA ASN A 51 7.43 12.48 -2.02
C ASN A 51 8.59 13.19 -1.29
N PRO A 52 8.48 13.43 0.04
CA PRO A 52 9.60 13.95 0.80
C PRO A 52 10.75 12.94 0.81
N MET A 53 11.94 13.39 0.39
CA MET A 53 13.13 12.54 0.34
C MET A 53 13.38 11.86 1.69
N MET A 54 13.75 10.59 1.65
CA MET A 54 14.04 9.72 2.82
C MET A 54 12.84 9.38 3.73
N VAL A 55 11.72 10.11 3.65
CA VAL A 55 10.59 9.93 4.59
C VAL A 55 9.36 9.33 3.92
N ALA A 56 9.21 9.46 2.60
CA ALA A 56 8.00 9.03 1.89
C ALA A 56 7.58 7.58 2.18
N GLY A 57 8.53 6.64 2.29
CA GLY A 57 8.23 5.25 2.67
C GLY A 57 7.66 5.12 4.08
N LEU A 58 8.22 5.83 5.06
CA LEU A 58 7.70 5.85 6.43
C LEU A 58 6.33 6.56 6.50
N THR A 59 6.12 7.60 5.70
CA THR A 59 4.81 8.25 5.57
C THR A 59 3.73 7.28 5.11
N ARG A 60 4.02 6.43 4.11
CA ARG A 60 3.06 5.40 3.64
C ARG A 60 2.69 4.41 4.76
N LEU A 61 3.67 4.02 5.58
CA LEU A 61 3.42 3.19 6.76
C LEU A 61 2.53 3.90 7.78
N GLY A 62 2.82 5.18 8.06
CA GLY A 62 2.03 6.01 8.97
C GLY A 62 0.57 6.17 8.51
N GLU A 63 0.33 6.39 7.22
CA GLU A 63 -1.02 6.52 6.68
C GLU A 63 -1.80 5.20 6.73
N ALA A 64 -1.14 4.07 6.45
CA ALA A 64 -1.77 2.76 6.61
C ALA A 64 -2.16 2.49 8.07
N ALA A 65 -1.27 2.80 9.02
CA ALA A 65 -1.53 2.65 10.44
C ALA A 65 -2.66 3.59 10.92
N ALA A 66 -2.64 4.85 10.51
CA ALA A 66 -3.64 5.84 10.88
C ALA A 66 -5.06 5.42 10.47
N ARG A 67 -5.21 4.80 9.29
CA ARG A 67 -6.49 4.25 8.82
C ARG A 67 -7.00 3.12 9.69
N LEU A 68 -6.15 2.14 10.00
CA LEU A 68 -6.52 1.05 10.91
C LEU A 68 -6.91 1.57 12.30
N MET A 69 -6.16 2.56 12.82
CA MET A 69 -6.48 3.21 14.09
C MET A 69 -7.80 4.00 14.04
N ALA A 70 -8.17 4.53 12.87
CA ALA A 70 -9.45 5.20 12.64
C ALA A 70 -10.61 4.21 12.41
N GLY A 71 -10.36 2.90 12.39
CA GLY A 71 -11.35 1.86 12.13
C GLY A 71 -11.65 1.62 10.65
N ASP A 72 -10.85 2.18 9.73
CA ASP A 72 -10.95 1.98 8.29
C ASP A 72 -10.26 0.66 7.90
N GLY A 73 -10.93 -0.45 8.20
CA GLY A 73 -10.48 -1.81 7.91
C GLY A 73 -9.75 -2.50 9.07
N ARG A 74 -9.42 -3.78 8.85
CA ARG A 74 -8.73 -4.64 9.83
C ARG A 74 -7.27 -4.94 9.48
N ARG A 75 -6.93 -4.80 8.20
CA ARG A 75 -5.61 -5.08 7.63
C ARG A 75 -5.23 -3.98 6.66
N ALA A 76 -3.95 -3.65 6.62
CA ALA A 76 -3.41 -2.73 5.63
C ALA A 76 -2.03 -3.19 5.18
N LEU A 77 -1.71 -2.92 3.91
CA LEU A 77 -0.37 -3.11 3.35
C LEU A 77 0.28 -1.74 3.15
N ALA A 78 1.52 -1.59 3.59
CA ALA A 78 2.36 -0.45 3.30
C ALA A 78 3.66 -0.89 2.61
N HIS A 79 4.14 -0.08 1.68
CA HIS A 79 5.36 -0.34 0.94
C HIS A 79 6.28 0.89 0.95
N ALA A 80 7.58 0.63 1.12
CA ALA A 80 8.64 1.61 1.04
C ALA A 80 9.78 1.11 0.13
N THR A 81 10.18 1.94 -0.84
CA THR A 81 11.33 1.65 -1.72
C THR A 81 12.50 2.62 -1.52
N SER A 82 13.70 2.17 -1.88
CA SER A 82 14.90 3.00 -2.06
C SER A 82 15.81 2.45 -3.17
N GLY A 83 16.68 3.32 -3.70
CA GLY A 83 17.62 2.98 -4.77
C GLY A 83 17.00 2.99 -6.17
N PRO A 84 17.84 2.90 -7.22
CA PRO A 84 17.38 2.87 -8.59
C PRO A 84 16.56 1.60 -8.85
N CYS A 85 15.57 1.71 -9.75
CA CYS A 85 14.84 0.54 -10.27
C CYS A 85 14.22 -0.36 -9.19
N LEU A 86 13.69 0.20 -8.10
CA LEU A 86 13.11 -0.56 -6.98
C LEU A 86 14.09 -1.59 -6.36
N GLN A 87 15.39 -1.24 -6.23
CA GLN A 87 16.41 -2.18 -5.73
C GLN A 87 16.14 -2.65 -4.29
N GLN A 88 15.64 -1.75 -3.44
CA GLN A 88 15.33 -2.04 -2.04
C GLN A 88 13.83 -1.88 -1.86
N ASN A 89 13.15 -2.94 -1.44
CA ASN A 89 11.72 -2.90 -1.12
C ASN A 89 11.51 -3.41 0.29
N LEU A 90 10.74 -2.64 1.08
CA LEU A 90 10.17 -3.06 2.35
C LEU A 90 8.65 -3.13 2.17
N VAL A 91 8.08 -4.27 2.52
CA VAL A 91 6.63 -4.49 2.55
C VAL A 91 6.24 -4.79 4.00
N CYS A 92 5.22 -4.09 4.49
CA CYS A 92 4.69 -4.26 5.84
C CYS A 92 3.19 -4.53 5.76
N VAL A 93 2.75 -5.61 6.41
CA VAL A 93 1.34 -5.88 6.66
C VAL A 93 1.04 -5.49 8.10
N LEU A 94 0.06 -4.62 8.28
CA LEU A 94 -0.44 -4.17 9.58
C LEU A 94 -1.81 -4.79 9.81
N GLU A 95 -2.09 -5.16 11.06
CA GLU A 95 -3.38 -5.66 11.49
C GLU A 95 -3.82 -4.93 12.76
N THR A 96 -5.13 -4.83 12.97
CA THR A 96 -5.72 -4.38 14.23
C THR A 96 -6.66 -5.44 14.78
N ASP A 97 -6.64 -5.64 16.10
CA ASP A 97 -7.52 -6.58 16.79
C ASP A 97 -8.98 -6.10 16.84
N GLY A 98 -9.26 -4.88 16.38
CA GLY A 98 -10.61 -4.31 16.37
C GLY A 98 -11.12 -3.92 17.77
N GLY A 99 -10.26 -3.89 18.77
CA GLY A 99 -10.56 -3.26 20.05
C GLY A 99 -10.77 -1.76 19.84
N ALA A 100 -11.89 -1.22 20.30
CA ALA A 100 -12.18 0.22 20.26
C ALA A 100 -11.03 1.01 20.93
N PRO A 101 -10.72 2.23 20.44
CA PRO A 101 -9.64 3.07 21.00
C PRO A 101 -9.87 3.45 22.46
#